data_AF-W8RTF8-F1
#
_entry.id   AF-W8RTF8-F1
#
_cell.length_a   1.000
_cell.length_b   1.000
_cell.length_c   1.000
_cell.angle_alpha   90.00
_cell.angle_beta   90.00
_cell.angle_gamma   90.00
#
_symmetry.space_group_name_H-M   'P 1'
#
loop_
_entity.id
_entity.type
_entity.pdbx_description
1 polymer ?
#
loop_
_entity_poly.entity_id
_entity_poly.type
_entity_poly.pdbx_seq_one_letter_code
_entity_poly.pdbx_strand_id
1 'polypeptide(L)'
;MAYSIFILPEGLLTVTGTTGGNGLDGVTQGDGSHLVGATITLGSNAWQEIELNDNDPAFADNDTGQRLANSETVQVTSTTTQTFGAGTIVEAEYGITVSDPDGNTYQLVAVNFRTGSPSYATIEGLAFLGPQGGFPPIGVPLTVVGAQEGPSYTATSYATPICFASGTAIATPEGEVAVETLHEGQMVLTADGPPCPIRWIGRSRFPALGRFAPVEFAPGTVGNARRLRLSRQHRLLVRGWQAEMLFGAPAVWVPAGHFVDQHRVRIIAGGEVVYHHLLLDGHHAVLAEGVEAESLHPGDIAAGWLSPETEADLLARFPEFRPFAARETSYPVVTAVEARALLAA
;
A
#
# COMPACT_ATOMS: atom_id res chain seq x y z
N MET A 1 -9.45 14.74 -13.57
CA MET A 1 -8.68 13.49 -13.57
C MET A 1 -9.11 12.71 -12.35
N ALA A 2 -9.19 11.38 -12.45
CA ALA A 2 -9.57 10.53 -11.32
C ALA A 2 -8.34 9.81 -10.79
N TYR A 3 -8.15 9.81 -9.48
CA TYR A 3 -7.15 9.03 -8.78
C TYR A 3 -7.68 8.63 -7.41
N SER A 4 -6.96 7.76 -6.72
CA SER A 4 -7.36 7.34 -5.38
C SER A 4 -6.19 7.51 -4.41
N ILE A 5 -6.48 7.91 -3.16
CA ILE A 5 -5.55 7.80 -2.01
C ILE A 5 -6.06 6.80 -0.95
N PHE A 6 -5.17 6.20 -0.18
CA PHE A 6 -5.53 5.30 0.90
C PHE A 6 -5.41 6.05 2.21
N ILE A 7 -6.43 5.94 3.05
CA ILE A 7 -6.40 6.46 4.40
C ILE A 7 -6.57 5.35 5.40
N LEU A 8 -6.01 5.51 6.60
CA LEU A 8 -6.52 4.87 7.79
C LEU A 8 -7.52 5.82 8.45
N PRO A 9 -8.80 5.44 8.56
CA PRO A 9 -9.78 6.21 9.31
C PRO A 9 -9.31 6.51 10.74
N GLU A 10 -9.56 7.72 11.24
CA GLU A 10 -9.13 8.14 12.59
C GLU A 10 -9.66 7.19 13.67
N GLY A 11 -10.87 6.66 13.51
CA GLY A 11 -11.45 5.71 14.45
C GLY A 11 -10.73 4.36 14.57
N LEU A 12 -9.70 4.12 13.75
CA LEU A 12 -8.85 2.94 13.75
C LEU A 12 -7.42 3.22 14.24
N LEU A 13 -7.16 4.39 14.83
CA LEU A 13 -5.89 4.73 15.47
C LEU A 13 -6.13 5.43 16.82
N THR A 14 -5.06 5.57 17.60
CA THR A 14 -5.08 6.33 18.85
C THR A 14 -3.99 7.38 18.84
N VAL A 15 -4.31 8.57 19.33
CA VAL A 15 -3.36 9.68 19.50
C VAL A 15 -3.29 10.03 20.98
N THR A 16 -2.09 10.17 21.53
CA THR A 16 -1.88 10.55 22.93
C THR A 16 -0.78 11.60 23.05
N GLY A 17 -0.84 12.45 24.08
CA GLY A 17 0.22 13.44 24.35
C GLY A 17 0.21 14.67 23.43
N THR A 18 -0.94 15.04 22.88
CA THR A 18 -1.08 16.27 22.07
C THR A 18 -0.92 17.53 22.92
N THR A 19 -0.35 18.60 22.35
CA THR A 19 -0.14 19.89 23.05
C THR A 19 -1.27 20.90 22.77
N GLY A 20 -2.48 20.37 22.58
CA GLY A 20 -3.66 21.06 22.06
C GLY A 20 -4.43 20.14 21.11
N GLY A 21 -5.68 20.47 20.79
CA GLY A 21 -6.51 19.67 19.86
C GLY A 21 -7.17 18.45 20.52
N ASN A 22 -7.89 17.65 19.73
CA ASN A 22 -8.54 16.42 20.19
C ASN A 22 -8.25 15.27 19.20
N GLY A 23 -7.30 14.40 19.53
CA GLY A 23 -6.89 13.35 18.59
C GLY A 23 -6.04 13.93 17.47
N LEU A 24 -6.41 13.66 16.22
CA LEU A 24 -5.77 14.30 15.06
C LEU A 24 -6.24 15.74 14.88
N ASP A 25 -7.45 16.06 15.32
CA ASP A 25 -8.07 17.37 15.15
C ASP A 25 -7.26 18.51 15.80
N GLY A 26 -6.97 19.55 15.00
CA GLY A 26 -6.34 20.80 15.44
C GLY A 26 -7.31 21.77 16.13
N VAL A 27 -6.76 22.76 16.84
CA VAL A 27 -7.56 23.83 17.52
C VAL A 27 -7.84 25.02 16.58
N THR A 28 -6.95 25.26 15.62
CA THR A 28 -6.99 26.30 14.57
C THR A 28 -6.35 25.73 13.29
N GLN A 29 -6.64 26.31 12.11
CA GLN A 29 -6.16 25.88 10.79
C GLN A 29 -4.72 25.32 10.90
N GLY A 30 -4.62 24.00 10.83
CA GLY A 30 -3.59 23.27 11.54
C GLY A 30 -2.46 22.91 10.60
N ASP A 31 -1.26 23.38 10.87
CA ASP A 31 -0.01 22.94 10.24
C ASP A 31 0.48 21.57 10.76
N GLY A 32 -0.32 20.90 11.59
CA GLY A 32 0.01 19.66 12.30
C GLY A 32 0.91 19.84 13.53
N SER A 33 1.32 21.07 13.88
CA SER A 33 2.29 21.32 14.96
C SER A 33 1.81 20.91 16.35
N HIS A 34 0.49 20.87 16.60
CA HIS A 34 -0.10 20.42 17.87
C HIS A 34 0.19 18.94 18.18
N LEU A 35 0.51 18.17 17.13
CA LEU A 35 0.89 16.77 17.24
C LEU A 35 2.38 16.57 17.51
N VAL A 36 3.25 17.57 17.36
CA VAL A 36 4.69 17.38 17.58
C VAL A 36 4.96 16.97 19.03
N GLY A 37 5.63 15.83 19.21
CA GLY A 37 5.85 15.18 20.50
C GLY A 37 4.73 14.24 20.95
N ALA A 38 3.58 14.22 20.26
CA ALA A 38 2.52 13.25 20.49
C ALA A 38 2.91 11.86 20.00
N THR A 39 2.20 10.85 20.50
CA THR A 39 2.32 9.46 20.07
C THR A 39 1.08 9.04 19.31
N ILE A 40 1.26 8.55 18.10
CA ILE A 40 0.23 7.93 17.26
C ILE A 40 0.48 6.43 17.25
N THR A 41 -0.56 5.64 17.54
CA THR A 41 -0.54 4.18 17.38
C THR A 41 -1.63 3.79 16.42
N LEU A 42 -1.26 3.19 15.29
CA LEU A 42 -2.22 2.65 14.34
C LEU A 42 -2.82 1.36 14.95
N GLY A 43 -4.14 1.21 14.94
CA GLY A 43 -4.83 0.05 15.52
C GLY A 43 -5.26 -0.99 14.48
N SER A 44 -5.15 -0.68 13.18
CA SER A 44 -5.55 -1.54 12.07
C SER A 44 -4.86 -1.14 10.76
N ASN A 45 -4.80 -2.07 9.81
CA ASN A 45 -4.46 -1.87 8.39
C ASN A 45 -5.69 -1.90 7.48
N ALA A 46 -6.89 -1.72 8.01
CA ALA A 46 -8.10 -1.65 7.22
C ALA A 46 -8.13 -0.34 6.41
N TRP A 47 -7.19 -0.20 5.48
CA TRP A 47 -6.99 0.97 4.65
C TRP A 47 -8.23 1.19 3.79
N GLN A 48 -8.83 2.35 3.93
CA GLN A 48 -9.98 2.75 3.14
C GLN A 48 -9.51 3.44 1.87
N GLU A 49 -10.10 3.04 0.74
CA GLU A 49 -9.94 3.80 -0.49
C GLU A 49 -10.83 5.02 -0.52
N ILE A 50 -10.22 6.15 -0.86
CA ILE A 50 -10.89 7.39 -1.18
C ILE A 50 -10.60 7.70 -2.65
N GLU A 51 -11.62 7.55 -3.50
CA GLU A 51 -11.56 7.92 -4.92
C GLU A 51 -11.89 9.42 -5.07
N LEU A 52 -11.04 10.13 -5.81
CA LEU A 52 -11.09 11.57 -5.98
C LEU A 52 -11.18 11.93 -7.46
N ASN A 53 -12.09 12.86 -7.76
CA ASN A 53 -12.12 13.62 -9.00
C ASN A 53 -11.46 14.97 -8.75
N ASP A 54 -10.42 15.24 -9.52
CA ASP A 54 -9.57 16.41 -9.34
C ASP A 54 -9.30 17.13 -10.67
N ASN A 55 -8.80 18.36 -10.65
CA ASN A 55 -8.38 19.08 -11.85
C ASN A 55 -6.91 18.80 -12.21
N ASP A 56 -6.11 18.27 -11.28
CA ASP A 56 -4.71 17.94 -11.47
C ASP A 56 -4.32 16.58 -10.81
N PRO A 57 -3.06 16.11 -10.88
CA PRO A 57 -2.65 14.81 -10.35
C PRO A 57 -2.11 14.85 -8.90
N ALA A 58 -2.11 16.00 -8.23
CA ALA A 58 -1.61 16.18 -6.88
C ALA A 58 -2.76 16.12 -5.86
N PHE A 59 -2.52 15.42 -4.75
CA PHE A 59 -3.35 15.55 -3.56
C PHE A 59 -2.74 16.65 -2.68
N ALA A 60 -3.46 17.75 -2.52
CA ALA A 60 -2.89 18.98 -1.99
C ALA A 60 -3.79 19.68 -0.96
N ASP A 61 -3.15 20.49 -0.12
CA ASP A 61 -3.80 21.41 0.79
C ASP A 61 -4.43 22.59 0.03
N ASN A 62 -5.53 23.11 0.56
CA ASN A 62 -6.28 24.25 0.03
C ASN A 62 -6.64 24.09 -1.47
N ASP A 63 -6.85 22.85 -1.90
CA ASP A 63 -7.28 22.51 -3.25
C ASP A 63 -8.79 22.32 -3.31
N THR A 64 -9.47 23.26 -3.98
CA THR A 64 -10.93 23.23 -4.16
C THR A 64 -11.41 22.39 -5.35
N GLY A 65 -10.47 21.92 -6.18
CA GLY A 65 -10.66 21.03 -7.32
C GLY A 65 -10.84 19.56 -6.92
N GLN A 66 -10.26 19.18 -5.79
CA GLN A 66 -10.23 17.81 -5.28
C GLN A 66 -11.53 17.41 -4.56
N ARG A 67 -12.25 16.44 -5.12
CA ARG A 67 -13.58 16.05 -4.63
C ARG A 67 -13.77 14.54 -4.60
N LEU A 68 -14.51 14.05 -3.62
CA LEU A 68 -14.96 12.65 -3.62
C LEU A 68 -15.67 12.28 -4.92
N ALA A 69 -15.21 11.20 -5.55
CA ALA A 69 -15.86 10.65 -6.73
C ALA A 69 -17.19 9.97 -6.39
N ASN A 70 -17.25 9.29 -5.24
CA ASN A 70 -18.40 8.57 -4.74
C ASN A 70 -18.74 8.98 -3.30
N SER A 71 -19.91 8.56 -2.82
CA SER A 71 -20.21 8.68 -1.40
C SER A 71 -19.38 7.69 -0.59
N GLU A 72 -18.68 8.18 0.43
CA GLU A 72 -17.78 7.38 1.26
C GLU A 72 -18.31 7.29 2.69
N THR A 73 -18.24 6.11 3.31
CA THR A 73 -18.54 5.95 4.74
C THR A 73 -17.25 5.67 5.49
N VAL A 74 -16.85 6.57 6.38
CA VAL A 74 -15.56 6.54 7.09
C VAL A 74 -15.80 6.36 8.58
N GLN A 75 -14.96 5.55 9.23
CA GLN A 75 -14.98 5.35 10.67
C GLN A 75 -14.25 6.49 11.38
N VAL A 76 -15.01 7.50 11.83
CA VAL A 76 -14.47 8.72 12.46
C VAL A 76 -14.15 8.54 13.95
N THR A 77 -14.73 7.55 14.62
CA THR A 77 -14.32 7.14 15.97
C THR A 77 -14.35 5.62 16.11
N SER A 78 -13.88 5.05 17.22
CA SER A 78 -13.88 3.60 17.45
C SER A 78 -15.26 2.92 17.37
N THR A 79 -16.35 3.70 17.43
CA THR A 79 -17.73 3.18 17.43
C THR A 79 -18.66 3.89 16.45
N THR A 80 -18.20 4.94 15.77
CA THR A 80 -19.05 5.79 14.92
C THR A 80 -18.50 5.85 13.51
N THR A 81 -19.39 5.71 12.54
CA THR A 81 -19.12 5.98 11.13
C THR A 81 -19.89 7.20 10.66
N GLN A 82 -19.33 7.92 9.69
CA GLN A 82 -19.96 9.07 9.04
C GLN A 82 -19.93 8.86 7.52
N THR A 83 -21.03 9.20 6.86
CA THR A 83 -21.12 9.15 5.41
C THR A 83 -20.94 10.54 4.81
N PHE A 84 -20.00 10.65 3.88
CA PHE A 84 -19.67 11.83 3.11
C PHE A 84 -20.27 11.71 1.71
N GLY A 85 -20.89 12.79 1.21
CA GLY A 85 -21.52 12.79 -0.10
C GLY A 85 -20.50 12.79 -1.24
N ALA A 86 -20.82 12.17 -2.38
CA ALA A 86 -20.07 12.41 -3.61
C ALA A 86 -19.99 13.93 -3.89
N GLY A 87 -18.83 14.40 -4.35
CA GLY A 87 -18.57 15.82 -4.59
C GLY A 87 -18.11 16.63 -3.38
N THR A 88 -18.06 16.03 -2.18
CA THR A 88 -17.45 16.63 -0.98
C THR A 88 -15.99 16.97 -1.28
N ILE A 89 -15.56 18.17 -0.89
CA ILE A 89 -14.15 18.58 -1.02
C ILE A 89 -13.34 17.76 -0.03
N VAL A 90 -12.22 17.22 -0.49
CA VAL A 90 -11.24 16.56 0.38
C VAL A 90 -10.00 17.44 0.38
N GLU A 91 -9.31 17.58 1.51
CA GLU A 91 -8.12 18.42 1.64
C GLU A 91 -6.98 17.61 2.28
N ALA A 92 -5.75 17.85 1.82
CA ALA A 92 -4.53 17.40 2.49
C ALA A 92 -4.18 18.41 3.59
N GLU A 93 -4.84 18.37 4.74
CA GLU A 93 -4.79 19.47 5.73
C GLU A 93 -3.35 19.76 6.19
N TYR A 94 -2.61 18.73 6.60
CA TYR A 94 -1.20 18.88 6.99
C TYR A 94 -0.42 17.59 6.82
N GLY A 95 0.90 17.73 6.71
CA GLY A 95 1.85 16.63 6.76
C GLY A 95 2.41 16.45 8.17
N ILE A 96 2.71 15.21 8.56
CA ILE A 96 3.51 14.90 9.75
C ILE A 96 4.57 13.87 9.43
N THR A 97 5.72 14.02 10.10
CA THR A 97 6.76 13.00 10.15
C THR A 97 6.69 12.29 11.49
N VAL A 98 6.58 10.97 11.48
CA VAL A 98 6.59 10.16 12.69
C VAL A 98 7.82 9.24 12.71
N SER A 99 8.33 8.96 13.90
CA SER A 99 9.43 8.03 14.13
C SER A 99 8.98 6.88 15.02
N ASP A 100 9.34 5.65 14.66
CA ASP A 100 9.20 4.51 15.56
C ASP A 100 10.33 4.49 16.63
N PRO A 101 10.26 3.60 17.63
CA PRO A 101 11.31 3.45 18.65
C PRO A 101 12.67 3.01 18.12
N ASP A 102 12.71 2.41 16.93
CA ASP A 102 13.92 1.92 16.26
C ASP A 102 14.60 3.03 15.42
N GLY A 103 13.95 4.20 15.30
CA GLY A 103 14.46 5.37 14.58
C GLY A 103 14.06 5.43 13.11
N ASN A 104 13.18 4.54 12.64
CA ASN A 104 12.63 4.63 11.29
C ASN A 104 11.60 5.76 11.22
N THR A 105 11.62 6.51 10.12
CA THR A 105 10.73 7.65 9.93
C THR A 105 9.73 7.41 8.79
N TYR A 106 8.52 7.91 8.98
CA TYR A 106 7.40 7.79 8.04
C TYR A 106 6.76 9.15 7.83
N GLN A 107 6.31 9.41 6.60
CA GLN A 107 5.61 10.64 6.23
C GLN A 107 4.12 10.34 6.07
N LEU A 108 3.28 11.09 6.78
CA LEU A 108 1.84 10.94 6.78
C LEU A 108 1.19 12.26 6.41
N VAL A 109 0.00 12.19 5.84
CA VAL A 109 -0.82 13.34 5.45
C VAL A 109 -2.18 13.20 6.10
N ALA A 110 -2.57 14.18 6.89
CA ALA A 110 -3.90 14.26 7.45
C ALA A 110 -4.92 14.61 6.37
N VAL A 111 -6.02 13.87 6.33
CA VAL A 111 -7.05 14.00 5.31
C VAL A 111 -8.32 14.57 5.93
N ASN A 112 -8.75 15.71 5.43
CA ASN A 112 -9.99 16.37 5.82
C ASN A 112 -11.09 16.17 4.76
N PHE A 113 -12.32 15.90 5.20
CA PHE A 113 -13.52 15.87 4.38
C PHE A 113 -14.39 17.08 4.72
N ARG A 114 -14.34 18.09 3.86
CA ARG A 114 -14.86 19.42 4.13
C ARG A 114 -16.39 19.47 4.17
N THR A 115 -16.98 19.23 5.35
CA THR A 115 -18.43 19.09 5.53
C THR A 115 -19.12 20.08 6.49
N GLY A 116 -18.37 20.94 7.20
CA GLY A 116 -18.96 21.90 8.15
C GLY A 116 -17.96 22.93 8.68
N SER A 117 -18.37 23.88 9.53
CA SER A 117 -17.50 24.95 10.05
C SER A 117 -17.17 24.77 11.54
N PRO A 118 -15.90 25.00 11.96
CA PRO A 118 -14.76 25.25 11.09
C PRO A 118 -14.32 23.95 10.40
N SER A 119 -14.26 23.98 9.07
CA SER A 119 -13.93 22.81 8.25
C SER A 119 -12.48 22.35 8.43
N TYR A 120 -11.65 23.26 8.94
CA TYR A 120 -10.20 23.17 9.09
C TYR A 120 -9.79 22.45 10.40
N ALA A 121 -10.72 21.71 11.01
CA ALA A 121 -10.57 21.19 12.37
C ALA A 121 -11.02 19.74 12.55
N THR A 122 -11.38 19.02 11.47
CA THR A 122 -11.68 17.58 11.56
C THR A 122 -10.73 16.80 10.67
N ILE A 123 -10.13 15.74 11.18
CA ILE A 123 -9.26 14.85 10.40
C ILE A 123 -9.88 13.46 10.42
N GLU A 124 -10.46 13.07 9.29
CA GLU A 124 -11.16 11.79 9.19
C GLU A 124 -10.20 10.60 9.01
N GLY A 125 -8.93 10.86 8.69
CA GLY A 125 -7.92 9.81 8.63
C GLY A 125 -6.53 10.28 8.21
N LEU A 126 -5.58 9.35 8.22
CA LEU A 126 -4.21 9.57 7.77
C LEU A 126 -3.94 8.80 6.48
N ALA A 127 -3.44 9.51 5.47
CA ALA A 127 -2.80 8.92 4.30
C ALA A 127 -1.30 8.79 4.51
N PHE A 128 -0.66 7.87 3.79
CA PHE A 128 0.74 7.52 4.01
C PHE A 128 1.56 7.72 2.74
N LEU A 129 2.68 8.42 2.87
CA LEU A 129 3.63 8.66 1.80
C LEU A 129 4.80 7.70 1.91
N GLY A 130 5.25 7.19 0.78
CA GLY A 130 6.42 6.33 0.72
C GLY A 130 6.35 5.32 -0.42
N PRO A 131 7.44 4.58 -0.67
CA PRO A 131 7.38 3.44 -1.55
C PRO A 131 6.36 2.43 -1.00
N GLN A 132 6.06 1.42 -1.80
CA GLN A 132 5.11 0.36 -1.43
C GLN A 132 5.41 -0.22 -0.04
N GLY A 133 4.38 -0.27 0.79
CA GLY A 133 4.48 -0.67 2.19
C GLY A 133 5.28 0.24 3.09
N GLY A 134 5.53 1.48 2.69
CA GLY A 134 5.86 2.58 3.60
C GLY A 134 4.73 2.94 4.58
N PHE A 135 3.83 1.99 4.86
CA PHE A 135 2.88 2.11 5.96
C PHE A 135 3.66 1.93 7.27
N PRO A 136 3.42 2.78 8.27
CA PRO A 136 3.96 2.58 9.61
C PRO A 136 3.44 1.28 10.23
N PRO A 137 4.20 0.69 11.18
CA PRO A 137 3.77 -0.50 11.89
C PRO A 137 2.48 -0.31 12.72
N ILE A 138 1.58 -1.30 12.70
CA ILE A 138 0.40 -1.33 13.57
C ILE A 138 0.82 -1.72 14.99
N GLY A 139 0.16 -1.13 15.99
CA GLY A 139 0.40 -1.39 17.41
C GLY A 139 1.70 -0.79 17.97
N VAL A 140 2.59 -0.28 17.11
CA VAL A 140 3.83 0.38 17.52
C VAL A 140 3.56 1.87 17.83
N PRO A 141 4.06 2.40 18.96
CA PRO A 141 3.94 3.82 19.27
C PRO A 141 4.87 4.65 18.39
N LEU A 142 4.30 5.49 17.55
CA LEU A 142 5.02 6.38 16.63
C LEU A 142 5.06 7.78 17.22
N THR A 143 6.25 8.32 17.49
CA THR A 143 6.41 9.69 17.98
C THR A 143 6.38 10.65 16.81
N VAL A 144 5.53 11.68 16.86
CA VAL A 144 5.53 12.74 15.86
C VAL A 144 6.76 13.63 16.09
N VAL A 145 7.67 13.64 15.11
CA VAL A 145 8.96 14.35 15.18
C VAL A 145 9.03 15.58 14.28
N GLY A 146 8.05 15.75 13.40
CA GLY A 146 7.94 16.90 12.51
C GLY A 146 6.52 17.10 12.01
N ALA A 147 6.22 18.33 11.60
CA ALA A 147 4.95 18.71 11.00
C ALA A 147 5.22 19.64 9.80
N GLN A 148 4.28 19.68 8.87
CA GLN A 148 4.38 20.41 7.61
C GLN A 148 3.01 21.00 7.23
N GLU A 149 2.97 22.32 7.04
CA GLU A 149 1.85 23.02 6.42
C GLU A 149 1.88 22.88 4.89
N GLY A 150 0.71 22.91 4.25
CA GLY A 150 0.61 22.92 2.79
C GLY A 150 1.19 21.69 2.09
N PRO A 151 0.95 20.44 2.55
CA PRO A 151 1.40 19.26 1.81
C PRO A 151 0.80 19.24 0.41
N SER A 152 1.62 18.87 -0.58
CA SER A 152 1.21 18.71 -1.96
C SER A 152 2.05 17.61 -2.60
N TYR A 153 1.44 16.45 -2.81
CA TYR A 153 2.13 15.29 -3.35
C TYR A 153 1.35 14.72 -4.53
N THR A 154 2.04 14.33 -5.59
CA THR A 154 1.42 13.56 -6.67
C THR A 154 0.76 12.31 -6.07
N ALA A 155 -0.46 11.98 -6.51
CA ALA A 155 -1.21 10.81 -6.02
C ALA A 155 -0.41 9.49 -6.08
N THR A 156 0.57 9.39 -6.99
CA THR A 156 1.47 8.24 -7.12
C THR A 156 2.45 8.05 -5.98
N SER A 157 2.63 9.06 -5.12
CA SER A 157 3.54 9.03 -3.97
C SER A 157 2.92 8.38 -2.73
N TYR A 158 1.60 8.12 -2.75
CA TYR A 158 0.87 7.48 -1.66
C TYR A 158 0.98 5.95 -1.72
N ALA A 159 1.13 5.31 -0.56
CA ALA A 159 1.32 3.87 -0.43
C ALA A 159 0.08 3.06 -0.88
N THR A 160 0.29 1.89 -1.49
CA THR A 160 -0.78 0.95 -1.88
C THR A 160 -0.36 -0.52 -1.65
N PRO A 161 -1.30 -1.46 -1.43
CA PRO A 161 -0.97 -2.87 -1.21
C PRO A 161 -0.51 -3.65 -2.45
N ILE A 162 0.31 -4.70 -2.23
CA ILE A 162 0.85 -5.63 -3.26
C ILE A 162 -0.01 -6.88 -3.33
N CYS A 163 -0.64 -7.17 -4.48
CA CYS A 163 -1.61 -8.26 -4.57
C CYS A 163 -1.63 -8.98 -5.93
N PHE A 164 -1.95 -10.27 -5.92
CA PHE A 164 -2.27 -11.09 -7.11
C PHE A 164 -3.76 -11.05 -7.41
N ALA A 165 -4.19 -10.82 -8.66
CA ALA A 165 -5.61 -10.92 -8.98
C ALA A 165 -6.06 -12.39 -9.07
N SER A 166 -7.33 -12.65 -8.75
CA SER A 166 -7.93 -13.99 -8.92
C SER A 166 -7.80 -14.50 -10.35
N GLY A 167 -7.63 -15.81 -10.49
CA GLY A 167 -7.33 -16.49 -11.74
C GLY A 167 -5.84 -16.52 -12.09
N THR A 168 -4.98 -15.77 -11.37
CA THR A 168 -3.52 -15.86 -11.53
C THR A 168 -3.06 -17.24 -11.08
N ALA A 169 -2.42 -17.97 -11.99
CA ALA A 169 -1.87 -19.28 -11.71
C ALA A 169 -0.52 -19.15 -11.01
N ILE A 170 -0.35 -19.80 -9.86
CA ILE A 170 0.88 -19.85 -9.09
C ILE A 170 1.46 -21.25 -9.24
N ALA A 171 2.75 -21.34 -9.55
CA ALA A 171 3.40 -22.64 -9.71
C ALA A 171 3.55 -23.33 -8.36
N THR A 172 3.15 -24.60 -8.31
CA THR A 172 3.36 -25.53 -7.20
C THR A 172 4.15 -26.74 -7.69
N PRO A 173 4.74 -27.56 -6.81
CA PRO A 173 5.42 -28.79 -7.22
C PRO A 173 4.54 -29.73 -8.06
N GLU A 174 3.22 -29.69 -7.86
CA GLU A 174 2.23 -30.52 -8.54
C GLU A 174 1.66 -29.89 -9.82
N GLY A 175 2.05 -28.66 -10.14
CA GLY A 175 1.57 -27.90 -11.31
C GLY A 175 1.10 -26.50 -10.95
N GLU A 176 0.61 -25.76 -11.94
CA GLU A 176 0.09 -24.40 -11.71
C GLU A 176 -1.33 -24.43 -11.14
N VAL A 177 -1.56 -23.68 -10.07
CA VAL A 177 -2.83 -23.64 -9.33
C VAL A 177 -3.30 -22.19 -9.22
N ALA A 178 -4.59 -21.94 -9.44
CA ALA A 178 -5.14 -20.59 -9.31
C ALA A 178 -5.01 -20.09 -7.87
N VAL A 179 -4.56 -18.84 -7.70
CA VAL A 179 -4.24 -18.27 -6.38
C VAL A 179 -5.40 -18.36 -5.38
N GLU A 180 -6.64 -18.22 -5.84
CA GLU A 180 -7.85 -18.32 -5.01
C GLU A 180 -8.16 -19.72 -4.47
N THR A 181 -7.48 -20.74 -4.98
CA THR A 181 -7.64 -22.15 -4.56
C THR A 181 -6.50 -22.63 -3.67
N LEU A 182 -5.45 -21.83 -3.50
CA LEU A 182 -4.36 -22.11 -2.58
C LEU A 182 -4.83 -21.99 -1.13
N HIS A 183 -4.15 -22.70 -0.24
CA HIS A 183 -4.42 -22.69 1.20
C HIS A 183 -3.13 -22.75 2.00
N GLU A 184 -3.20 -22.35 3.27
CA GLU A 184 -2.07 -22.43 4.19
C GLU A 184 -1.51 -23.86 4.26
N GLY A 185 -0.18 -23.98 4.29
CA GLY A 185 0.56 -25.23 4.26
C GLY A 185 0.83 -25.79 2.86
N GLN A 186 0.15 -25.33 1.82
CA GLN A 186 0.42 -25.75 0.45
C GLN A 186 1.78 -25.21 -0.03
N MET A 187 2.54 -26.02 -0.77
CA MET A 187 3.86 -25.66 -1.29
C MET A 187 3.73 -24.86 -2.60
N VAL A 188 4.45 -23.75 -2.71
CA VAL A 188 4.61 -22.98 -3.95
C VAL A 188 6.08 -23.02 -4.38
N LEU A 189 6.32 -23.00 -5.69
CA LEU A 189 7.67 -22.88 -6.22
C LEU A 189 8.18 -21.46 -6.01
N THR A 190 9.41 -21.37 -5.52
CA THR A 190 10.16 -20.11 -5.43
C THR A 190 11.21 -20.09 -6.54
N ALA A 191 11.57 -18.91 -7.03
CA ALA A 191 12.46 -18.78 -8.17
C ALA A 191 13.93 -19.13 -7.84
N ASP A 192 14.41 -18.66 -6.68
CA ASP A 192 15.81 -18.80 -6.26
C ASP A 192 16.02 -19.91 -5.20
N GLY A 193 14.99 -20.68 -4.87
CA GLY A 193 15.02 -21.57 -3.72
C GLY A 193 14.18 -22.85 -3.87
N PRO A 194 14.17 -23.69 -2.82
CA PRO A 194 13.27 -24.82 -2.78
C PRO A 194 11.81 -24.35 -2.76
N PRO A 195 10.84 -25.23 -3.08
CA PRO A 195 9.44 -24.95 -2.82
C PRO A 195 9.24 -24.54 -1.35
N CYS A 196 8.36 -23.58 -1.11
CA CYS A 196 8.12 -23.01 0.22
C CYS A 196 6.63 -23.11 0.58
N PRO A 197 6.27 -23.45 1.83
CA PRO A 197 4.87 -23.49 2.25
C PRO A 197 4.27 -22.09 2.36
N ILE A 198 3.00 -21.97 1.96
CA ILE A 198 2.19 -20.78 2.25
C ILE A 198 1.91 -20.74 3.74
N ARG A 199 2.38 -19.69 4.41
CA ARG A 199 2.14 -19.46 5.85
C ARG A 199 0.84 -18.74 6.11
N TRP A 200 0.46 -17.88 5.19
CA TRP A 200 -0.82 -17.20 5.22
C TRP A 200 -1.25 -16.83 3.81
N ILE A 201 -2.56 -16.87 3.58
CA ILE A 201 -3.17 -16.35 2.36
C ILE A 201 -4.36 -15.45 2.72
N GLY A 202 -4.25 -14.18 2.34
CA GLY A 202 -5.32 -13.19 2.49
C GLY A 202 -6.00 -12.90 1.19
N ARG A 203 -7.27 -12.47 1.27
CA ARG A 203 -7.98 -11.95 0.10
C ARG A 203 -8.81 -10.73 0.44
N SER A 204 -8.88 -9.81 -0.51
CA SER A 204 -9.69 -8.59 -0.42
C SER A 204 -10.33 -8.32 -1.79
N ARG A 205 -11.59 -7.87 -1.78
CA ARG A 205 -12.34 -7.56 -2.99
C ARG A 205 -12.47 -6.05 -3.14
N PHE A 206 -12.25 -5.57 -4.34
CA PHE A 206 -12.33 -4.15 -4.68
C PHE A 206 -13.03 -3.95 -6.02
N PRO A 207 -13.72 -2.82 -6.23
CA PRO A 207 -13.99 -2.34 -7.57
C PRO A 207 -12.67 -2.20 -8.36
N ALA A 208 -12.63 -2.63 -9.61
CA ALA A 208 -11.46 -2.49 -10.46
C ALA A 208 -11.37 -1.05 -11.01
N LEU A 209 -11.22 -0.07 -10.12
CA LEU A 209 -11.17 1.36 -10.45
C LEU A 209 -9.87 1.99 -9.92
N GLY A 210 -9.52 3.15 -10.47
CA GLY A 210 -8.33 3.91 -10.06
C GLY A 210 -7.07 3.05 -9.96
N ARG A 211 -6.55 2.89 -8.74
CA ARG A 211 -5.34 2.11 -8.45
C ARG A 211 -5.56 0.61 -8.24
N PHE A 212 -6.80 0.20 -7.93
CA PHE A 212 -7.15 -1.20 -7.83
C PHE A 212 -7.45 -1.81 -9.18
N ALA A 213 -7.65 -1.01 -10.22
CA ALA A 213 -7.65 -1.49 -11.59
C ALA A 213 -6.33 -2.26 -11.85
N PRO A 214 -6.39 -3.59 -12.09
CA PRO A 214 -5.18 -4.39 -12.23
C PRO A 214 -4.37 -3.95 -13.46
N VAL A 215 -3.05 -4.07 -13.33
CA VAL A 215 -2.16 -4.10 -14.49
C VAL A 215 -2.26 -5.49 -15.10
N GLU A 216 -2.72 -5.55 -16.34
CA GLU A 216 -2.76 -6.77 -17.14
C GLU A 216 -1.59 -6.79 -18.12
N PHE A 217 -0.78 -7.83 -18.02
CA PHE A 217 0.25 -8.18 -18.98
C PHE A 217 -0.35 -9.17 -19.98
N ALA A 218 -0.30 -8.83 -21.27
CA ALA A 218 -0.63 -9.77 -22.34
C ALA A 218 0.35 -10.96 -22.33
N PRO A 219 -0.04 -12.14 -22.85
CA PRO A 219 0.85 -13.28 -22.95
C PRO A 219 2.18 -12.94 -23.64
N GLY A 220 3.28 -13.49 -23.12
CA GLY A 220 4.64 -13.34 -23.62
C GLY A 220 5.24 -11.94 -23.47
N THR A 221 4.65 -11.07 -22.64
CA THR A 221 5.13 -9.69 -22.49
C THR A 221 6.31 -9.60 -21.53
N VAL A 222 6.27 -10.36 -20.44
CA VAL A 222 7.34 -10.47 -19.43
C VAL A 222 7.77 -11.92 -19.22
N GLY A 223 7.55 -12.78 -20.24
CA GLY A 223 7.75 -14.23 -20.13
C GLY A 223 6.53 -15.01 -19.65
N ASN A 224 5.45 -14.31 -19.27
CA ASN A 224 4.20 -14.93 -18.83
C ASN A 224 3.51 -15.76 -19.93
N ALA A 225 3.07 -16.98 -19.63
CA ALA A 225 2.38 -17.82 -20.62
C ALA A 225 0.93 -17.36 -20.88
N ARG A 226 0.24 -16.91 -19.83
CA ARG A 226 -1.16 -16.42 -19.88
C ARG A 226 -1.23 -14.96 -19.48
N ARG A 227 -2.42 -14.37 -19.53
CA ARG A 227 -2.63 -13.00 -19.02
C ARG A 227 -2.34 -12.98 -17.53
N LEU A 228 -1.38 -12.15 -17.13
CA LEU A 228 -1.02 -11.94 -15.73
C LEU A 228 -1.65 -10.63 -15.25
N ARG A 229 -2.37 -10.66 -14.12
CA ARG A 229 -3.04 -9.49 -13.55
C ARG A 229 -2.56 -9.25 -12.12
N LEU A 230 -2.00 -8.07 -11.90
CA LEU A 230 -1.39 -7.70 -10.62
C LEU A 230 -1.88 -6.32 -10.17
N SER A 231 -1.82 -6.06 -8.86
CA SER A 231 -1.96 -4.68 -8.39
C SER A 231 -0.84 -3.81 -8.95
N ARG A 232 -1.07 -2.51 -9.12
CA ARG A 232 -0.13 -1.60 -9.81
C ARG A 232 1.25 -1.54 -9.16
N GLN A 233 1.32 -1.78 -7.86
CA GLN A 233 2.57 -1.78 -7.12
C GLN A 233 3.20 -3.18 -7.03
N HIS A 234 2.50 -4.27 -7.38
CA HIS A 234 3.12 -5.60 -7.32
C HIS A 234 4.42 -5.67 -8.11
N ARG A 235 5.50 -6.17 -7.50
CA ARG A 235 6.82 -6.17 -8.13
C ARG A 235 7.10 -7.47 -8.87
N LEU A 236 7.65 -7.31 -10.07
CA LEU A 236 8.21 -8.40 -10.86
C LEU A 236 9.73 -8.34 -10.78
N LEU A 237 10.37 -9.49 -10.67
CA LEU A 237 11.82 -9.57 -10.67
C LEU A 237 12.32 -9.49 -12.11
N VAL A 238 13.15 -8.49 -12.41
CA VAL A 238 13.78 -8.33 -13.72
C VAL A 238 15.25 -8.64 -13.58
N ARG A 239 15.66 -9.69 -14.29
CA ARG A 239 17.05 -10.16 -14.36
C ARG A 239 17.71 -9.73 -15.65
N GLY A 240 19.04 -9.62 -15.64
CA GLY A 240 19.82 -9.48 -16.86
C GLY A 240 20.96 -8.47 -16.75
N TRP A 241 21.74 -8.38 -17.82
CA TRP A 241 22.92 -7.52 -17.89
C TRP A 241 22.57 -6.04 -17.67
N GLN A 242 21.36 -5.60 -18.04
CA GLN A 242 20.91 -4.23 -17.78
C GLN A 242 20.79 -3.95 -16.27
N ALA A 243 20.28 -4.91 -15.49
CA ALA A 243 20.18 -4.76 -14.04
C ALA A 243 21.59 -4.67 -13.41
N GLU A 244 22.51 -5.50 -13.87
CA GLU A 244 23.90 -5.48 -13.41
C GLU A 244 24.60 -4.17 -13.76
N MET A 245 24.45 -3.70 -15.00
CA MET A 245 25.09 -2.46 -15.46
C MET A 245 24.53 -1.21 -14.81
N LEU A 246 23.21 -1.14 -14.61
CA LEU A 246 22.55 0.07 -14.10
C LEU A 246 22.51 0.14 -12.57
N PHE A 247 22.42 -1.01 -11.90
CA PHE A 247 22.15 -1.07 -10.46
C PHE A 247 23.15 -1.91 -9.67
N GLY A 248 24.14 -2.53 -10.33
CA GLY A 248 25.15 -3.35 -9.66
C GLY A 248 24.59 -4.63 -9.03
N ALA A 249 23.41 -5.07 -9.46
CA ALA A 249 22.72 -6.25 -8.94
C ALA A 249 22.30 -7.18 -10.09
N PRO A 250 22.32 -8.52 -9.90
CA PRO A 250 21.94 -9.48 -10.96
C PRO A 250 20.45 -9.41 -11.32
N ALA A 251 19.64 -8.82 -10.45
CA ALA A 251 18.22 -8.61 -10.64
C ALA A 251 17.75 -7.39 -9.85
N VAL A 252 16.62 -6.82 -10.28
CA VAL A 252 15.93 -5.72 -9.58
C VAL A 252 14.43 -5.93 -9.59
N TRP A 253 13.77 -5.47 -8.54
CA TRP A 253 12.32 -5.46 -8.43
C TRP A 253 11.72 -4.26 -9.16
N VAL A 254 10.84 -4.52 -10.11
CA VAL A 254 10.15 -3.50 -10.90
C VAL A 254 8.64 -3.54 -10.62
N PRO A 255 8.04 -2.46 -10.12
CA PRO A 255 6.59 -2.35 -9.96
C PRO A 255 5.82 -2.56 -11.27
N ALA A 256 4.74 -3.34 -11.24
CA ALA A 256 3.92 -3.66 -12.41
C ALA A 256 3.43 -2.42 -13.17
N GLY A 257 3.08 -1.35 -12.44
CA GLY A 257 2.63 -0.09 -12.99
C GLY A 257 3.68 0.63 -13.83
N HIS A 258 4.97 0.33 -13.66
CA HIS A 258 6.05 0.92 -14.46
C HIS A 258 6.23 0.24 -15.83
N PHE A 259 5.62 -0.93 -16.04
CA PHE A 259 5.63 -1.61 -17.35
C PHE A 259 4.52 -1.11 -18.28
N VAL A 260 3.58 -0.29 -17.79
CA VAL A 260 2.39 0.12 -18.55
C VAL A 260 2.81 0.91 -19.80
N ASP A 261 2.58 0.31 -20.96
CA ASP A 261 2.88 0.86 -22.29
C ASP A 261 1.60 1.18 -23.10
N GLN A 262 0.42 0.92 -22.51
CA GLN A 262 -0.90 1.03 -23.14
C GLN A 262 -1.12 0.09 -24.34
N HIS A 263 -0.24 -0.88 -24.56
CA HIS A 263 -0.32 -1.82 -25.66
C HIS A 263 -0.31 -3.27 -25.18
N ARG A 264 0.84 -3.76 -24.72
CA ARG A 264 0.97 -5.12 -24.19
C ARG A 264 0.77 -5.19 -22.69
N VAL A 265 0.96 -4.06 -22.00
CA VAL A 265 0.73 -3.89 -20.57
C VAL A 265 -0.23 -2.74 -20.35
N ARG A 266 -1.39 -3.04 -19.78
CA ARG A 266 -2.51 -2.09 -19.70
C ARG A 266 -3.19 -2.15 -18.35
N ILE A 267 -3.74 -1.02 -17.94
CA ILE A 267 -4.62 -0.94 -16.77
C ILE A 267 -6.01 -1.39 -17.21
N ILE A 268 -6.58 -2.38 -16.52
CA ILE A 268 -7.92 -2.89 -16.79
C ILE A 268 -8.88 -2.30 -15.76
N ALA A 269 -9.62 -1.26 -16.16
CA ALA A 269 -10.65 -0.68 -15.33
C ALA A 269 -12.03 -1.32 -15.61
N GLY A 270 -12.89 -1.34 -14.59
CA GLY A 270 -14.28 -1.79 -14.67
C GLY A 270 -14.52 -3.19 -14.10
N GLY A 271 -15.68 -3.36 -13.46
CA GLY A 271 -16.05 -4.58 -12.74
C GLY A 271 -15.45 -4.67 -11.35
N GLU A 272 -15.32 -5.88 -10.83
CA GLU A 272 -14.68 -6.17 -9.55
C GLU A 272 -13.38 -6.96 -9.76
N VAL A 273 -12.41 -6.75 -8.88
CA VAL A 273 -11.20 -7.55 -8.77
C VAL A 273 -11.10 -8.11 -7.34
N VAL A 274 -10.73 -9.38 -7.25
CA VAL A 274 -10.40 -10.01 -5.97
C VAL A 274 -8.91 -10.24 -5.95
N TYR A 275 -8.26 -9.61 -4.99
CA TYR A 275 -6.83 -9.61 -4.78
C TYR A 275 -6.45 -10.57 -3.67
N HIS A 276 -5.33 -11.26 -3.84
CA HIS A 276 -4.78 -12.26 -2.92
C HIS A 276 -3.35 -11.91 -2.53
N HIS A 277 -3.00 -12.22 -1.29
CA HIS A 277 -1.68 -12.01 -0.70
C HIS A 277 -1.12 -13.36 -0.27
N LEU A 278 0.14 -13.64 -0.62
CA LEU A 278 0.81 -14.88 -0.25
C LEU A 278 1.98 -14.56 0.66
N LEU A 279 1.88 -14.99 1.91
CA LEU A 279 2.99 -14.95 2.85
C LEU A 279 3.66 -16.32 2.90
N LEU A 280 4.99 -16.33 2.84
CA LEU A 280 5.84 -17.52 2.90
C LEU A 280 6.75 -17.49 4.14
N ASP A 281 7.67 -18.45 4.25
CA ASP A 281 8.71 -18.47 5.32
C ASP A 281 9.66 -17.27 5.28
N GLY A 282 9.69 -16.56 4.17
CA GLY A 282 10.57 -15.44 3.92
C GLY A 282 10.06 -14.60 2.76
N HIS A 283 10.84 -13.58 2.40
CA HIS A 283 10.59 -12.80 1.21
C HIS A 283 11.16 -13.53 -0.01
N HIS A 284 10.28 -14.08 -0.84
CA HIS A 284 10.65 -14.85 -2.02
C HIS A 284 9.99 -14.31 -3.28
N ALA A 285 10.62 -14.60 -4.42
CA ALA A 285 9.96 -14.55 -5.71
C ALA A 285 9.18 -15.85 -5.92
N VAL A 286 7.86 -15.78 -6.06
CA VAL A 286 7.01 -16.89 -6.51
C VAL A 286 6.87 -16.86 -8.02
N LEU A 287 6.55 -18.00 -8.63
CA LEU A 287 6.27 -18.07 -10.06
C LEU A 287 4.77 -17.89 -10.31
N ALA A 288 4.38 -16.70 -10.76
CA ALA A 288 3.01 -16.34 -11.14
C ALA A 288 2.87 -16.26 -12.66
N GLU A 289 2.07 -17.13 -13.26
CA GLU A 289 1.93 -17.31 -14.72
C GLU A 289 3.29 -17.55 -15.41
N GLY A 290 4.23 -18.17 -14.70
CA GLY A 290 5.62 -18.40 -15.12
C GLY A 290 6.57 -17.22 -14.91
N VAL A 291 6.13 -16.14 -14.27
CA VAL A 291 6.93 -14.93 -14.02
C VAL A 291 7.28 -14.81 -12.54
N GLU A 292 8.51 -14.41 -12.26
CA GLU A 292 9.00 -14.13 -10.92
C GLU A 292 8.31 -12.88 -10.34
N ALA A 293 7.46 -13.07 -9.33
CA ALA A 293 6.67 -12.03 -8.68
C ALA A 293 6.85 -12.08 -7.17
N GLU A 294 6.79 -10.93 -6.52
CA GLU A 294 7.06 -10.77 -5.08
C GLU A 294 6.00 -11.47 -4.20
N SER A 295 6.42 -12.27 -3.21
CA SER A 295 5.57 -12.69 -2.10
C SER A 295 5.40 -11.55 -1.09
N LEU A 296 4.37 -11.60 -0.25
CA LEU A 296 4.25 -10.67 0.88
C LEU A 296 5.49 -10.82 1.78
N HIS A 297 6.13 -9.70 2.13
CA HIS A 297 7.30 -9.71 2.98
C HIS A 297 6.86 -9.96 4.44
N PRO A 298 7.51 -10.85 5.22
CA PRO A 298 7.14 -11.07 6.62
C PRO A 298 7.20 -9.80 7.48
N GLY A 299 8.15 -8.92 7.20
CA GLY A 299 8.22 -7.56 7.78
C GLY A 299 6.98 -6.69 7.49
N ASP A 300 6.16 -6.99 6.48
CA ASP A 300 4.87 -6.31 6.28
C ASP A 300 3.84 -6.79 7.32
N ILE A 301 3.94 -8.02 7.84
CA ILE A 301 3.15 -8.49 9.00
C ILE A 301 3.55 -7.73 10.26
N ALA A 302 4.86 -7.56 10.49
CA ALA A 302 5.38 -6.79 11.63
C ALA A 302 5.11 -5.28 11.47
N ALA A 303 4.98 -4.80 10.23
CA ALA A 303 4.42 -3.50 9.90
C ALA A 303 2.88 -3.48 10.00
N GLY A 304 2.29 -4.56 10.50
CA GLY A 304 0.89 -4.67 10.83
C GLY A 304 -0.05 -4.64 9.65
N TRP A 305 0.32 -5.14 8.48
CA TRP A 305 -0.57 -5.24 7.32
C TRP A 305 -1.74 -6.22 7.50
N LEU A 306 -1.75 -7.02 8.58
CA LEU A 306 -2.77 -8.01 8.89
C LEU A 306 -3.58 -7.59 10.10
N SER A 307 -4.87 -7.93 10.17
CA SER A 307 -5.71 -7.55 11.33
C SER A 307 -5.01 -7.96 12.64
N PRO A 308 -5.16 -7.22 13.75
CA PRO A 308 -4.45 -7.53 15.00
C PRO A 308 -4.63 -8.99 15.44
N GLU A 309 -5.80 -9.60 15.17
CA GLU A 309 -6.08 -11.00 15.46
C GLU A 309 -5.31 -11.95 14.54
N THR A 310 -5.25 -11.64 13.24
CA THR A 310 -4.53 -12.42 12.23
C THR A 310 -3.02 -12.33 12.47
N GLU A 311 -2.52 -11.14 12.77
CA GLU A 311 -1.14 -10.89 13.12
C GLU A 311 -0.76 -11.65 14.40
N ALA A 312 -1.53 -11.50 15.48
CA ALA A 312 -1.25 -12.18 16.74
C ALA A 312 -1.25 -13.71 16.59
N ASP A 313 -2.17 -14.27 15.82
CA ASP A 313 -2.22 -15.69 15.51
C ASP A 313 -0.99 -16.14 14.68
N LEU A 314 -0.62 -15.41 13.63
CA LEU A 314 0.57 -15.73 12.83
C LEU A 314 1.86 -15.59 13.62
N LEU A 315 2.02 -14.55 14.43
CA LEU A 315 3.19 -14.37 15.30
C LEU A 315 3.22 -15.36 16.47
N ALA A 316 2.10 -16.00 16.80
CA ALA A 316 2.05 -17.10 17.76
C ALA A 316 2.41 -18.45 17.10
N ARG A 317 1.94 -18.68 15.86
CA ARG A 317 2.22 -19.89 15.07
C ARG A 317 3.65 -19.92 14.51
N PHE A 318 4.18 -18.76 14.14
CA PHE A 318 5.49 -18.57 13.52
C PHE A 318 6.28 -17.47 14.25
N PRO A 319 6.79 -17.75 15.47
CA PRO A 319 7.55 -16.78 16.27
C PRO A 319 8.78 -16.19 15.56
N GLU A 320 9.34 -16.91 14.58
CA GLU A 320 10.45 -16.50 13.73
C GLU A 320 10.16 -15.26 12.86
N PHE A 321 8.90 -14.86 12.71
CA PHE A 321 8.55 -13.59 12.06
C PHE A 321 8.81 -12.36 12.94
N ARG A 322 9.05 -12.54 14.25
CA ARG A 322 9.23 -11.46 15.23
C ARG A 322 10.54 -10.61 15.15
N PRO A 323 11.57 -10.88 14.32
CA PRO A 323 12.73 -9.99 14.22
C PRO A 323 12.89 -9.21 12.90
N PHE A 324 11.92 -9.18 11.98
CA PHE A 324 12.06 -8.42 10.73
C PHE A 324 11.67 -6.93 10.88
N ALA A 325 12.40 -6.18 11.71
CA ALA A 325 12.33 -4.72 11.71
C ALA A 325 13.03 -4.10 10.48
N ALA A 326 13.97 -4.82 9.85
CA ALA A 326 14.62 -4.39 8.61
C ALA A 326 13.94 -5.02 7.38
N ARG A 327 13.37 -4.19 6.51
CA ARG A 327 12.77 -4.57 5.21
C ARG A 327 13.85 -4.77 4.15
N GLU A 328 14.80 -5.67 4.38
CA GLU A 328 15.79 -6.01 3.36
C GLU A 328 15.13 -6.87 2.28
N THR A 329 14.74 -6.22 1.18
CA THR A 329 14.31 -6.93 -0.02
C THR A 329 15.48 -7.71 -0.60
N SER A 330 15.20 -8.90 -1.14
CA SER A 330 16.22 -9.80 -1.71
C SER A 330 16.99 -9.18 -2.88
N TYR A 331 16.43 -8.13 -3.50
CA TYR A 331 17.02 -7.36 -4.59
C TYR A 331 16.67 -5.86 -4.45
N PRO A 332 17.40 -4.93 -5.09
CA PRO A 332 17.04 -3.51 -5.12
C PRO A 332 15.69 -3.29 -5.81
N VAL A 333 14.94 -2.30 -5.35
CA VAL A 333 13.67 -1.87 -5.96
C VAL A 333 13.91 -0.60 -6.77
N VAL A 334 13.49 -0.59 -8.03
CA VAL A 334 13.71 0.57 -8.91
C VAL A 334 12.54 1.56 -8.91
N THR A 335 12.88 2.84 -9.02
CA THR A 335 11.93 3.94 -9.23
C THR A 335 11.33 3.92 -10.64
N ALA A 336 10.30 4.75 -10.89
CA ALA A 336 9.70 4.86 -12.21
C ALA A 336 10.68 5.32 -13.31
N VAL A 337 11.62 6.22 -12.98
CA VAL A 337 12.61 6.72 -13.93
C VAL A 337 13.62 5.62 -14.28
N GLU A 338 14.10 4.91 -13.26
CA GLU A 338 15.04 3.80 -13.39
C GLU A 338 14.41 2.62 -14.14
N ALA A 339 13.15 2.28 -13.86
CA ALA A 339 12.41 1.27 -14.59
C ALA A 339 12.30 1.60 -16.08
N ARG A 340 12.04 2.87 -16.44
CA ARG A 340 12.02 3.27 -17.86
C ARG A 340 13.38 3.11 -18.53
N ALA A 341 14.47 3.45 -17.84
CA ALA A 341 15.82 3.27 -18.37
C ALA A 341 16.14 1.78 -18.57
N LEU A 342 15.76 0.94 -17.61
CA LEU A 342 15.96 -0.52 -17.65
C LEU A 342 15.17 -1.17 -18.80
N LEU A 343 13.89 -0.82 -18.96
CA LEU A 343 12.97 -1.46 -19.91
C LEU A 343 13.12 -0.94 -21.35
N ALA A 344 13.82 0.17 -21.56
CA ALA A 344 14.07 0.74 -22.88
C ALA A 344 15.33 0.19 -23.58
N ALA A 345 16.15 -0.59 -22.86
CA ALA A 345 17.44 -1.11 -23.31
C ALA A 345 17.34 -2.54 -23.87
#